data_AF-A0A3A4R0M9-F1
#
_entry.id   AF-A0A3A4R0M9-F1
#
_cell.length_a   1.000
_cell.length_b   1.000
_cell.length_c   1.000
_cell.angle_alpha   90.00
_cell.angle_beta   90.00
_cell.angle_gamma   90.00
#
_symmetry.space_group_name_H-M   'P 1'
#
loop_
_entity.id
_entity.type
_entity.pdbx_description
1 polymer ?
#
loop_
_entity_poly.entity_id
_entity_poly.type
_entity_poly.pdbx_seq_one_letter_code
_entity_poly.pdbx_strand_id
1 'polypeptide(L)'
;MTILRSHLAFLYGEPAALPLLDRLQKLIEDFQTRIHVHTNELTEQDSILITYGDQVQSPGEKPLRTLGTFCNQYLPDVIGG
;
A
#
# COMPACT_ATOMS: atom_id res chain seq x y z
N MET A 1 -8.93 14.76 -12.67
CA MET A 1 -8.25 15.89 -11.99
C MET A 1 -9.20 16.87 -11.32
N THR A 2 -10.40 17.10 -11.87
CA THR A 2 -11.40 18.01 -11.28
C THR A 2 -11.81 17.59 -9.87
N ILE A 3 -12.03 16.30 -9.62
CA ILE A 3 -12.41 15.77 -8.29
C ILE A 3 -11.30 16.02 -7.26
N LEU A 4 -10.04 15.71 -7.61
CA LEU A 4 -8.89 15.95 -6.73
C LEU A 4 -8.78 17.43 -6.36
N ARG A 5 -8.88 18.33 -7.36
CA ARG A 5 -8.89 19.77 -7.11
C ARG A 5 -10.02 20.19 -6.18
N SER A 6 -11.24 19.70 -6.41
CA SER A 6 -12.40 20.01 -5.57
C SER A 6 -12.19 19.55 -4.13
N HIS A 7 -11.61 18.38 -3.90
CA HIS A 7 -11.25 17.93 -2.55
C HIS A 7 -10.16 18.80 -1.91
N LEU A 8 -9.14 19.19 -2.67
CA LEU A 8 -8.10 20.10 -2.18
C LEU A 8 -8.65 21.48 -1.84
N ALA A 9 -9.55 22.02 -2.67
CA ALA A 9 -10.24 23.28 -2.39
C ALA A 9 -11.14 23.18 -1.16
N PHE A 10 -11.84 22.06 -0.97
CA PHE A 10 -12.66 21.81 0.21
C PHE A 10 -11.84 21.75 1.49
N LEU A 11 -10.69 21.06 1.49
CA LEU A 11 -9.87 20.87 2.68
C LEU A 11 -8.96 22.06 2.99
N TYR A 12 -8.40 22.71 1.97
CA TYR A 12 -7.33 23.70 2.12
C TYR A 12 -7.67 25.09 1.56
N GLY A 13 -8.88 25.25 1.00
CA GLY A 13 -9.34 26.48 0.37
C GLY A 13 -8.92 26.60 -1.10
N GLU A 14 -9.71 27.36 -1.86
CA GLU A 14 -9.46 27.64 -3.28
C GLU A 14 -8.05 28.20 -3.57
N PRO A 15 -7.47 29.12 -2.77
CA PRO A 15 -6.14 29.65 -3.05
C PRO A 15 -5.04 28.58 -3.06
N ALA A 16 -5.19 27.53 -2.25
CA ALA A 16 -4.21 26.47 -2.13
C ALA A 16 -4.46 25.30 -3.10
N ALA A 17 -5.66 25.17 -3.65
CA ALA A 17 -6.09 24.00 -4.40
C ALA A 17 -5.24 23.72 -5.65
N LEU A 18 -4.97 24.76 -6.45
CA LEU A 18 -4.21 24.61 -7.70
C LEU A 18 -2.71 24.34 -7.44
N PRO A 19 -2.00 25.12 -6.60
CA PRO A 19 -0.60 24.81 -6.28
C PRO A 19 -0.41 23.42 -5.65
N LEU A 20 -1.35 22.95 -4.82
CA LEU A 20 -1.30 21.61 -4.24
C LEU A 20 -1.56 20.52 -5.27
N LEU A 21 -2.47 20.74 -6.23
CA LEU A 21 -2.73 19.80 -7.30
C LEU A 21 -1.48 19.57 -8.14
N ASP A 22 -0.78 20.63 -8.52
CA ASP A 22 0.45 20.54 -9.33
C ASP A 22 1.55 19.76 -8.60
N ARG A 23 1.69 19.99 -7.28
CA ARG A 23 2.64 19.23 -6.44
C ARG A 23 2.25 17.76 -6.32
N LEU A 24 0.96 17.47 -6.15
CA LEU A 24 0.44 16.12 -6.05
C LEU A 24 0.61 15.35 -7.36
N GLN A 25 0.39 15.99 -8.51
CA GLN A 25 0.60 15.37 -9.83
C GLN A 25 2.05 14.94 -10.02
N LYS A 26 3.01 15.81 -9.68
CA LYS A 26 4.44 15.46 -9.73
C LYS A 26 4.77 14.26 -8.85
N LEU A 27 4.22 14.20 -7.64
CA LEU A 27 4.41 13.04 -6.77
C LEU A 27 3.81 11.77 -7.38
N ILE A 28 2.61 11.84 -7.94
CA ILE A 28 1.97 10.69 -8.60
C ILE A 28 2.85 10.18 -9.75
N GLU A 29 3.31 11.08 -10.62
CA GLU A 29 4.18 10.74 -11.75
C GLU A 29 5.50 10.09 -11.28
N ASP A 30 6.13 10.66 -10.25
CA ASP A 30 7.37 10.12 -9.66
C ASP A 30 7.18 8.70 -9.13
N PHE A 31 6.02 8.39 -8.52
CA PHE A 31 5.74 7.06 -7.97
C PHE A 31 5.25 6.06 -8.99
N GLN A 32 4.54 6.49 -10.04
CA GLN A 32 4.11 5.61 -11.14
C GLN A 32 5.29 4.91 -11.81
N THR A 33 6.45 5.56 -11.90
CA THR A 33 7.66 4.95 -12.46
C THR A 33 8.34 3.94 -11.52
N ARG A 34 8.01 3.96 -10.23
CA ARG A 34 8.67 3.15 -9.19
C ARG A 34 7.86 1.94 -8.74
N ILE A 35 6.55 1.95 -8.99
CA ILE A 35 5.61 0.96 -8.48
C ILE A 35 5.00 0.19 -9.65
N HIS A 36 5.05 -1.14 -9.59
CA HIS A 36 4.28 -1.97 -10.51
C HIS A 36 2.83 -1.95 -10.08
N VAL A 37 1.94 -1.54 -11.00
CA VAL A 37 0.50 -1.58 -10.76
C VAL A 37 0.06 -3.03 -10.83
N HIS A 38 -0.34 -3.59 -9.69
CA HIS A 38 -1.07 -4.85 -9.65
C HIS A 38 -2.52 -4.53 -10.01
N THR A 39 -2.99 -5.05 -11.14
CA THR A 39 -4.37 -4.85 -11.63
C THR A 39 -5.33 -5.93 -11.17
N ASN A 40 -4.90 -6.83 -10.29
CA ASN A 40 -5.76 -7.89 -9.81
C ASN A 40 -6.82 -7.28 -8.90
N GLU A 41 -8.07 -7.34 -9.35
CA GLU A 41 -9.22 -7.08 -8.51
C GLU A 41 -9.34 -8.22 -7.50
N LEU A 42 -9.61 -7.87 -6.23
CA LEU A 42 -9.88 -8.87 -5.21
C LEU A 42 -11.16 -9.65 -5.56
N THR A 43 -11.09 -10.96 -5.41
CA THR A 43 -12.17 -11.91 -5.65
C THR A 43 -12.50 -12.68 -4.37
N GLU A 44 -13.56 -13.50 -4.41
CA GLU A 44 -13.89 -14.41 -3.31
C GLU A 44 -12.85 -15.52 -3.09
N GLN A 45 -11.91 -15.70 -4.02
CA GLN A 45 -10.84 -16.71 -3.92
C GLN A 45 -9.64 -16.18 -3.12
N ASP A 46 -9.56 -14.87 -2.89
CA ASP A 46 -8.42 -14.26 -2.21
C ASP A 46 -8.52 -14.39 -0.68
N SER A 47 -7.35 -14.56 -0.06
CA SER A 47 -7.20 -14.74 1.39
C SER A 47 -6.06 -13.86 1.88
N ILE A 48 -6.39 -12.86 2.69
CA ILE A 48 -5.45 -11.83 3.15
C ILE A 48 -5.10 -12.05 4.62
N LEU A 49 -3.79 -12.20 4.92
CA LEU A 49 -3.29 -12.29 6.29
C LEU A 49 -3.05 -10.89 6.87
N ILE A 50 -3.69 -10.60 8.00
CA ILE A 50 -3.40 -9.43 8.83
C ILE A 50 -2.88 -9.95 10.17
N THR A 51 -1.64 -9.62 10.49
CA THR A 51 -0.94 -10.09 11.71
C THR A 51 0.01 -9.02 12.22
N TYR A 52 0.42 -9.12 13.48
CA TYR A 52 1.54 -8.30 13.97
C TYR A 52 2.87 -8.79 13.41
N GLY A 53 3.77 -7.86 13.11
CA GLY A 53 5.08 -8.15 12.53
C GLY A 53 6.01 -8.96 13.44
N ASP A 54 5.66 -9.08 14.72
CA ASP A 54 6.37 -9.82 15.76
C ASP A 54 5.56 -10.96 16.36
N GLN A 55 4.45 -11.35 15.74
CA GLN A 55 3.61 -12.44 16.23
C GLN A 55 4.29 -13.82 16.09
N VAL A 56 5.21 -13.97 15.15
CA VAL A 56 6.07 -15.16 14.99
C VAL A 56 7.49 -14.78 15.40
N GLN A 57 8.04 -15.48 16.39
CA GLN A 57 9.35 -15.17 16.97
C GLN A 57 10.22 -16.41 17.09
N SER A 58 11.53 -16.20 16.95
CA SER A 58 12.56 -17.19 17.21
C SER A 58 13.70 -16.53 18.01
N PRO A 59 14.25 -17.19 19.05
CA PRO A 59 15.33 -16.62 19.83
C PRO A 59 16.52 -16.20 18.96
N GLY A 60 16.93 -14.93 19.07
CA GLY A 60 18.07 -14.39 18.34
C GLY A 60 17.79 -13.97 16.89
N GLU A 61 16.55 -14.09 16.39
CA GLU A 61 16.17 -13.66 15.05
C GLU A 61 15.29 -12.40 15.09
N LYS A 62 15.41 -11.55 14.05
CA LYS A 62 14.54 -10.37 13.92
C LYS A 62 13.13 -10.82 13.54
N PRO A 63 12.06 -10.27 14.17
CA PRO A 63 10.71 -10.83 14.01
C PRO A 63 10.18 -10.84 12.57
N LEU A 64 10.45 -9.80 11.76
CA LEU A 64 10.04 -9.78 10.35
C LEU A 64 10.71 -10.87 9.50
N ARG A 65 11.93 -11.30 9.87
CA ARG A 65 12.62 -12.39 9.18
C ARG A 65 12.00 -13.73 9.54
N THR A 66 11.67 -13.92 10.81
CA THR A 66 10.97 -15.12 11.28
C THR A 66 9.57 -15.21 10.67
N LEU A 67 8.80 -14.10 10.65
CA LEU A 67 7.50 -14.03 10.00
C LEU A 67 7.59 -14.34 8.49
N GLY A 68 8.56 -13.75 7.78
CA GLY A 68 8.77 -14.04 6.36
C GLY A 68 9.08 -15.52 6.09
N THR A 69 9.94 -16.12 6.93
CA THR A 69 10.24 -17.56 6.85
C THR A 69 9.00 -18.41 7.08
N PHE A 70 8.19 -18.06 8.09
CA PHE A 70 6.93 -18.75 8.39
C PHE A 70 5.95 -18.65 7.21
N CYS A 71 5.71 -17.46 6.66
CA CYS A 71 4.79 -17.30 5.54
C CYS A 71 5.23 -18.11 4.32
N ASN A 72 6.52 -18.07 3.98
CA ASN A 72 7.07 -18.81 2.84
C ASN A 72 6.98 -20.33 3.03
N GLN A 73 7.10 -20.81 4.26
CA GLN A 73 7.07 -22.24 4.57
C GLN A 73 5.65 -22.80 4.65
N TYR A 74 4.71 -22.05 5.22
CA TYR A 74 3.40 -22.58 5.60
C TYR A 74 2.22 -21.99 4.83
N LEU A 75 2.38 -20.84 4.16
CA LEU A 75 1.27 -20.12 3.53
C LEU A 75 1.38 -19.88 2.00
N PRO A 76 2.28 -20.53 1.21
CA PRO A 76 2.52 -20.13 -0.19
C PRO A 76 1.27 -20.17 -1.09
N ASP A 77 0.35 -21.11 -0.83
CA ASP A 77 -0.90 -21.28 -1.60
C ASP A 77 -2.16 -21.03 -0.74
N VAL A 78 -1.98 -20.45 0.46
CA VAL A 78 -3.06 -20.20 1.43
C VAL A 78 -3.44 -18.73 1.46
N ILE A 79 -2.48 -17.85 1.20
CA ILE A 79 -2.68 -16.40 1.17
C ILE A 79 -2.31 -15.86 -0.21
N GLY A 80 -3.11 -14.93 -0.72
CA GLY A 80 -2.97 -14.39 -2.07
C GLY A 80 -4.02 -13.33 -2.37
N GLY A 81 -3.64 -12.37 -3.22
CA GLY A 81 -4.41 -11.22 -3.71
C GLY A 81 -3.55 -10.36 -4.63
#